data_AF-A0A0A7JSY9-F1
#
_entry.id   AF-A0A0A7JSY9-F1
#
_cell.length_a   1.000
_cell.length_b   1.000
_cell.length_c   1.000
_cell.angle_alpha   90.00
_cell.angle_beta   90.00
_cell.angle_gamma   90.00
#
_symmetry.space_group_name_H-M   'P 1'
#
loop_
_entity.id
_entity.type
_entity.pdbx_description
1 polymer ?
#
loop_
_entity_poly.entity_id
_entity_poly.type
_entity_poly.pdbx_seq_one_letter_code
_entity_poly.pdbx_strand_id
1 'polypeptide(L)'
;VTVLSNTPVELGEPNVLICFINKFSPPVINVTWLQNGKPVTTGVSETVFLPRNDHLFRKFHYLPFVPSAEDVYDCKVEHWGLEEPLLKHWEYEAPTPLTETTENAVCALGLVMALVGIIVGTIFI
;
A
#
# COMPACT_ATOMS: atom_id res chain seq x y z
N VAL A 1 2.51 7.29 9.57
CA VAL A 1 1.93 7.89 8.35
C VAL A 1 1.68 6.78 7.36
N THR A 2 0.54 6.79 6.68
CA THR A 2 0.16 5.78 5.69
C THR A 2 -0.33 6.47 4.43
N VAL A 3 0.05 5.95 3.26
CA VAL A 3 -0.47 6.38 1.97
C VAL A 3 -1.32 5.25 1.40
N LEU A 4 -2.49 5.59 0.88
CA LEU A 4 -3.45 4.66 0.30
C LEU A 4 -4.22 5.34 -0.84
N SER A 5 -4.68 4.56 -1.82
CA SER A 5 -5.61 5.05 -2.84
C SER A 5 -7.05 5.06 -2.30
N ASN A 6 -7.89 5.96 -2.82
CA ASN A 6 -9.30 6.03 -2.44
C ASN A 6 -10.11 4.83 -2.94
N THR A 7 -9.79 4.34 -4.13
CA THR A 7 -10.37 3.15 -4.76
C THR A 7 -9.27 2.21 -5.27
N PRO A 8 -9.58 0.95 -5.63
CA PRO A 8 -8.66 0.11 -6.39
C PRO A 8 -8.08 0.87 -7.59
N VAL A 9 -6.80 0.62 -7.87
CA VAL A 9 -6.03 1.43 -8.83
C VAL A 9 -6.17 0.82 -10.22
N GLU A 10 -6.63 1.62 -11.17
CA GLU A 10 -6.68 1.32 -12.59
C GLU A 10 -5.81 2.34 -13.32
N LEU A 11 -4.90 1.88 -14.17
CA LEU A 11 -4.00 2.76 -14.91
C LEU A 11 -4.79 3.65 -15.88
N GLY A 12 -4.46 4.94 -15.92
CA GLY A 12 -5.14 5.91 -16.79
C GLY A 12 -6.50 6.42 -16.27
N GLU A 13 -7.07 5.81 -15.22
CA GLU A 13 -8.34 6.24 -14.63
C GLU A 13 -8.11 7.15 -13.41
N PRO A 14 -8.80 8.30 -13.30
CA PRO A 14 -8.61 9.23 -12.18
C PRO A 14 -8.84 8.57 -10.81
N ASN A 15 -7.95 8.87 -9.86
CA ASN A 15 -8.03 8.41 -8.48
C ASN A 15 -7.50 9.49 -7.52
N VAL A 16 -7.50 9.20 -6.22
CA VAL A 16 -6.99 10.10 -5.18
C VAL A 16 -6.08 9.33 -4.25
N LEU A 17 -4.84 9.81 -4.08
CA LEU A 17 -3.97 9.36 -3.00
C LEU A 17 -4.34 10.07 -1.71
N ILE A 18 -4.40 9.31 -0.62
CA ILE A 18 -4.74 9.77 0.71
C ILE A 18 -3.53 9.52 1.61
N CYS A 19 -2.93 10.59 2.10
CA CYS A 19 -1.92 10.52 3.14
C CYS A 19 -2.60 10.70 4.51
N PHE A 20 -2.63 9.62 5.29
CA PHE A 20 -3.18 9.60 6.62
C PHE A 20 -2.07 9.76 7.67
N ILE A 21 -2.10 10.91 8.36
CA ILE A 21 -1.20 11.23 9.47
C ILE A 21 -2.00 11.08 10.78
N ASN A 22 -1.48 10.29 11.71
CA ASN A 22 -2.22 9.90 12.91
C ASN A 22 -1.29 9.89 14.13
N LYS A 23 -1.86 10.06 15.32
CA LYS A 23 -1.17 9.99 16.63
C LYS A 23 0.02 10.97 16.74
N PHE A 24 -0.20 12.25 16.44
CA PHE A 24 0.82 13.28 16.58
C PHE A 24 0.36 14.43 17.49
N SER A 25 1.31 15.15 18.10
CA SER A 25 1.11 16.36 18.90
C SER A 25 2.41 17.18 18.95
N PRO A 26 2.37 18.53 18.94
CA PRO A 26 1.22 19.41 18.85
C PRO A 26 0.66 19.40 17.42
N PRO A 27 -0.48 20.07 17.17
CA PRO A 27 -1.09 20.14 15.86
C PRO A 27 -0.35 21.15 14.95
N VAL A 28 0.94 20.89 14.69
CA VAL A 28 1.80 21.69 13.82
C VAL A 28 2.65 20.74 12.99
N ILE A 29 2.26 20.51 11.73
CA ILE A 29 3.00 19.66 10.77
C ILE A 29 3.08 20.39 9.43
N ASN A 30 4.09 20.08 8.64
CA ASN A 30 4.14 20.41 7.22
C ASN A 30 4.01 19.12 6.41
N VAL A 31 3.13 19.10 5.42
CA VAL A 31 2.89 17.92 4.58
C VAL A 31 3.01 18.33 3.13
N THR A 32 3.86 17.64 2.39
CA THR A 32 4.12 17.92 0.97
C THR A 32 3.97 16.63 0.18
N TRP A 33 3.17 16.67 -0.87
CA TRP A 33 3.15 15.61 -1.87
C TRP A 33 4.31 15.78 -2.83
N LEU A 34 5.02 14.69 -3.12
CA LEU A 34 6.05 14.61 -4.13
C LEU A 34 5.58 13.65 -5.23
N GLN A 35 5.75 14.02 -6.49
CA GLN A 35 5.65 13.12 -7.65
C GLN A 35 7.04 13.07 -8.29
N ASN A 36 7.63 11.88 -8.38
CA ASN A 36 8.99 11.69 -8.88
C ASN A 36 10.01 12.63 -8.21
N GLY A 37 9.89 12.79 -6.88
CA GLY A 37 10.71 13.66 -6.05
C GLY A 37 10.44 15.17 -6.15
N LYS A 38 9.48 15.61 -6.98
CA LYS A 38 9.14 17.03 -7.15
C LYS A 38 7.84 17.40 -6.42
N PRO A 39 7.78 18.56 -5.75
CA PRO A 39 6.58 18.97 -5.02
C PRO A 39 5.38 19.22 -5.93
N VAL A 40 4.23 18.71 -5.53
CA VAL A 40 2.93 18.91 -6.20
C VAL A 40 1.99 19.65 -5.28
N THR A 41 1.38 20.73 -5.79
CA THR A 41 0.42 21.57 -5.05
C THR A 41 -0.94 21.67 -5.74
N THR A 42 -0.99 21.47 -7.06
CA THR A 42 -2.22 21.54 -7.84
C THR A 42 -3.21 20.47 -7.42
N GLY A 43 -4.45 20.86 -7.09
CA GLY A 43 -5.52 19.95 -6.69
C GLY A 43 -5.36 19.32 -5.30
N VAL A 44 -4.23 19.56 -4.61
CA VAL A 44 -4.01 19.07 -3.25
C VAL A 44 -5.01 19.70 -2.30
N SER A 45 -5.59 18.88 -1.43
CA SER A 45 -6.48 19.35 -0.36
C SER A 45 -6.16 18.64 0.95
N GLU A 46 -6.64 19.19 2.06
CA GLU A 46 -6.34 18.68 3.40
C GLU A 46 -7.51 18.90 4.35
N THR A 47 -7.57 18.11 5.42
CA THR A 47 -8.47 18.38 6.54
C THR A 47 -7.85 19.36 7.52
N VAL A 48 -8.67 19.96 8.38
CA VAL A 48 -8.18 20.55 9.63
C VAL A 48 -7.54 19.49 10.54
N PHE A 49 -6.92 19.92 11.64
CA PHE A 49 -6.47 19.03 12.70
C PHE A 49 -7.67 18.38 13.41
N LEU A 50 -7.83 17.08 13.26
CA LEU A 50 -8.94 16.35 13.86
C LEU A 50 -8.49 15.78 15.22
N PRO A 51 -9.18 16.10 16.32
CA PRO A 51 -8.83 15.56 17.63
C PRO A 51 -9.13 14.07 17.72
N ARG A 52 -8.40 13.40 18.61
CA ARG A 52 -8.60 12.02 19.02
C ARG A 52 -8.90 11.94 20.52
N ASN A 53 -9.42 10.82 20.97
CA ASN A 53 -9.74 10.58 22.38
C ASN A 53 -8.50 10.50 23.29
N ASP A 54 -7.31 10.26 22.71
CA ASP A 54 -6.03 10.17 23.42
C ASP A 54 -5.27 11.51 23.48
N HIS A 55 -5.96 12.63 23.24
CA HIS A 55 -5.39 14.00 23.20
C HIS A 55 -4.34 14.22 22.09
N LEU A 56 -4.24 13.29 21.14
CA LEU A 56 -3.44 13.44 19.93
C LEU A 56 -4.31 13.90 18.76
N PHE A 57 -3.67 14.19 17.63
CA PHE A 57 -4.33 14.63 16.41
C PHE A 57 -4.20 13.60 15.29
N ARG A 58 -5.12 13.72 14.34
CA ARG A 58 -5.04 13.08 13.02
C ARG A 58 -5.35 14.11 11.93
N LYS A 59 -4.82 13.89 10.74
CA LYS A 59 -5.00 14.76 9.57
C LYS A 59 -4.93 13.93 8.30
N PHE A 60 -5.68 14.35 7.28
CA PHE A 60 -5.66 13.74 5.96
C PHE A 60 -5.20 14.76 4.93
N HIS A 61 -4.33 14.34 4.03
CA HIS A 61 -3.96 15.07 2.81
C HIS A 61 -4.39 14.24 1.60
N TYR A 62 -4.88 14.92 0.58
CA TYR A 62 -5.44 14.31 -0.62
C TYR A 62 -4.70 14.84 -1.84
N LEU A 63 -4.34 13.95 -2.76
CA LEU A 63 -3.77 14.29 -4.06
C LEU A 63 -4.58 13.58 -5.16
N PRO A 64 -5.42 14.32 -5.90
CA PRO A 64 -5.99 13.82 -7.14
C PRO A 64 -4.87 13.52 -8.15
N PHE A 65 -4.90 12.34 -8.76
CA PHE A 65 -3.89 11.91 -9.72
C PHE A 65 -4.49 10.95 -10.76
N VAL A 66 -3.77 10.74 -11.85
CA VAL A 66 -4.06 9.69 -12.82
C VAL A 66 -2.92 8.67 -12.69
N PRO A 67 -3.18 7.43 -12.24
CA PRO A 67 -2.14 6.43 -12.03
C PRO A 67 -1.38 6.11 -13.32
N SER A 68 -0.05 6.13 -13.20
CA SER A 68 0.88 5.62 -14.20
C SER A 68 1.80 4.57 -13.55
N ALA A 69 2.27 3.60 -14.33
CA ALA A 69 3.23 2.60 -13.89
C ALA A 69 4.65 3.16 -13.73
N GLU A 70 4.96 4.31 -14.34
CA GLU A 70 6.28 4.94 -14.22
C GLU A 70 6.36 5.98 -13.09
N ASP A 71 5.22 6.47 -12.62
CA ASP A 71 5.17 7.54 -11.63
C ASP A 71 5.21 6.97 -10.22
N VAL A 72 6.05 7.58 -9.39
CA VAL A 72 6.09 7.32 -7.95
C VAL A 72 5.69 8.56 -7.16
N TYR A 73 5.07 8.34 -6.01
CA TYR A 73 4.55 9.39 -5.16
C TYR A 73 5.03 9.22 -3.73
N ASP A 74 5.36 10.33 -3.07
CA ASP A 74 5.71 10.33 -1.66
C ASP A 74 4.88 11.37 -0.90
N CYS A 75 4.35 10.97 0.25
CA CYS A 75 3.87 11.92 1.25
C CYS A 75 5.03 12.24 2.21
N LYS A 76 5.59 13.45 2.07
CA LYS A 76 6.59 13.98 3.00
C LYS A 76 5.92 14.66 4.17
N VAL A 77 6.22 14.24 5.40
CA VAL A 77 5.68 14.79 6.64
C VAL A 77 6.82 15.30 7.51
N GLU A 78 6.78 16.59 7.84
CA GLU A 78 7.71 17.23 8.76
C GLU A 78 6.98 17.56 10.06
N HIS A 79 7.58 17.19 11.18
CA HIS A 79 7.05 17.41 12.52
C HIS A 79 8.23 17.53 13.49
N TRP A 80 8.14 18.45 14.45
CA TRP A 80 9.15 18.66 15.49
C TRP A 80 9.54 17.40 16.30
N GLY A 81 8.68 16.37 16.34
CA GLY A 81 8.91 15.11 17.04
C GLY A 81 9.66 14.09 16.19
N LEU A 82 9.99 14.43 14.95
CA LEU A 82 10.80 13.62 14.04
C LEU A 82 12.18 14.25 13.91
N GLU A 83 13.22 13.43 13.95
CA GLU A 83 14.60 13.88 13.73
C GLU A 83 14.83 14.29 12.25
N GLU A 84 14.15 13.61 11.33
CA GLU A 84 14.17 13.88 9.90
C GLU A 84 12.76 13.81 9.30
N PRO A 85 12.52 14.42 8.12
CA PRO A 85 11.23 14.33 7.45
C PRO A 85 10.85 12.87 7.15
N LEU A 86 9.63 12.48 7.52
CA LEU A 86 9.13 11.15 7.21
C LEU A 86 8.59 11.11 5.77
N LEU A 87 9.21 10.32 4.91
CA LEU A 87 8.73 10.03 3.56
C LEU A 87 7.94 8.73 3.55
N LYS A 88 6.67 8.79 3.14
CA LYS A 88 5.86 7.61 2.92
C LYS A 88 5.60 7.42 1.43
N HIS A 89 6.26 6.42 0.87
CA HIS A 89 6.23 6.06 -0.54
C HIS A 89 4.94 5.36 -0.95
N TRP A 90 4.54 5.58 -2.19
CA TRP A 90 3.49 4.89 -2.91
C TRP A 90 3.87 4.79 -4.40
N GLU A 91 3.68 3.61 -4.96
CA GLU A 91 3.84 3.33 -6.39
C GLU A 91 2.78 2.31 -6.82
N TYR A 92 2.53 2.21 -8.11
CA TYR A 92 1.64 1.20 -8.64
C TYR A 92 2.29 -0.19 -8.58
N GLU A 93 1.74 -1.07 -7.76
CA GLU A 93 2.13 -2.48 -7.74
C GLU A 93 1.28 -3.25 -8.76
N ALA A 94 1.92 -3.74 -9.82
CA ALA A 94 1.26 -4.63 -10.77
C ALA A 94 0.74 -5.87 -10.03
N PRO A 95 -0.50 -6.34 -10.33
CA PRO A 95 -0.99 -7.60 -9.81
C PRO A 95 0.04 -8.70 -10.09
N THR A 96 0.54 -9.34 -9.03
CA THR A 96 1.41 -10.48 -9.20
C THR A 96 0.62 -11.58 -9.90
N PRO A 97 1.13 -12.17 -10.99
CA PRO A 97 0.49 -13.36 -11.53
C PRO A 97 0.53 -14.42 -10.44
N LEU A 98 -0.64 -14.84 -9.96
CA LEU A 98 -0.74 -16.01 -9.09
C LEU A 98 -0.05 -17.14 -9.84
N THR A 99 1.05 -17.66 -9.29
CA THR A 99 1.76 -18.78 -9.86
C THR A 99 0.88 -20.02 -9.71
N GLU A 100 -0.03 -20.25 -10.66
CA GLU A 100 -0.83 -21.49 -10.79
C GLU A 100 0.05 -22.76 -10.76
N THR A 101 1.35 -22.61 -11.03
CA THR A 101 2.33 -23.68 -11.05
C THR A 101 2.54 -24.35 -9.69
N THR A 102 2.41 -23.64 -8.56
CA THR A 102 2.60 -24.26 -7.24
C THR A 102 1.43 -25.13 -6.81
N GLU A 103 0.19 -24.74 -7.14
CA GLU A 103 -1.00 -25.51 -6.78
C GLU A 103 -1.11 -26.79 -7.61
N ASN A 104 -0.85 -26.69 -8.92
CA ASN A 104 -0.84 -27.85 -9.82
C ASN A 104 0.27 -28.85 -9.48
N ALA A 105 1.45 -28.37 -9.07
CA ALA A 105 2.56 -29.24 -8.67
C ALA A 105 2.27 -30.01 -7.38
N VAL A 106 1.68 -29.36 -6.37
CA VAL A 106 1.29 -30.01 -5.10
C VAL A 106 0.22 -31.07 -5.35
N CYS A 107 -0.77 -30.77 -6.20
CA CYS A 107 -1.82 -31.73 -6.55
C CYS A 107 -1.27 -32.96 -7.29
N ALA A 108 -0.38 -32.76 -8.26
CA ALA A 108 0.26 -33.83 -9.01
C ALA A 108 1.14 -34.73 -8.10
N LEU A 109 1.92 -34.14 -7.18
CA LEU A 109 2.72 -34.90 -6.22
C LEU A 109 1.84 -35.74 -5.30
N GLY A 110 0.72 -35.16 -4.82
CA GLY A 110 -0.25 -35.86 -3.99
C GLY A 110 -0.87 -37.08 -4.68
N LEU A 111 -1.24 -36.96 -5.95
CA LEU A 111 -1.78 -38.06 -6.76
C LEU A 111 -0.75 -39.19 -6.94
N VAL A 112 0.51 -38.86 -7.23
CA VAL A 112 1.57 -39.88 -7.39
C VAL A 112 1.79 -40.64 -6.07
N MET A 113 1.88 -39.93 -4.95
CA MET A 113 2.06 -40.56 -3.63
C MET A 113 0.89 -41.47 -3.26
N ALA A 114 -0.35 -41.07 -3.58
CA ALA A 114 -1.53 -41.90 -3.36
C ALA A 114 -1.51 -43.19 -4.20
N LEU A 115 -1.17 -43.10 -5.49
CA LEU A 115 -1.08 -44.27 -6.36
C LEU A 115 0.01 -45.24 -5.89
N VAL A 116 1.18 -44.74 -5.50
CA VAL A 116 2.27 -45.57 -4.96
C VAL A 116 1.83 -46.25 -3.66
N GLY A 117 1.14 -45.54 -2.77
CA GLY A 117 0.60 -46.11 -1.54
C GLY A 117 -0.40 -47.25 -1.78
N ILE A 118 -1.28 -47.12 -2.77
CA ILE A 118 -2.23 -48.17 -3.16
C ILE A 118 -1.49 -49.41 -3.67
N ILE A 119 -0.54 -49.25 -4.59
CA ILE A 119 0.21 -50.37 -5.19
C ILE A 119 0.97 -51.15 -4.11
N VAL A 120 1.73 -50.45 -3.25
CA VAL A 120 2.47 -51.06 -2.15
C VAL A 120 1.51 -51.75 -1.19
N GLY A 121 0.41 -51.09 -0.80
CA GLY A 121 -0.61 -51.68 0.07
C GLY A 121 -1.20 -52.98 -0.49
N THR A 122 -1.47 -53.07 -1.79
CA THR A 122 -2.00 -54.30 -2.41
C THR A 122 -0.99 -55.45 -2.50
N ILE A 123 0.31 -55.18 -2.52
CA ILE A 123 1.36 -56.21 -2.61
C ILE A 123 1.67 -56.83 -1.23
N PHE A 124 1.53 -56.04 -0.16
CA PHE A 124 1.83 -56.45 1.22
C PHE A 124 0.59 -56.92 2.01
N ILE A 125 -0.55 -57.11 1.34
CA ILE A 125 -1.79 -57.70 1.87
C ILE A 125 -1.92 -59.14 1.38
#